data_AF-A0A9D4GMQ3-F1
#
_entry.id   AF-A0A9D4GMQ3-F1
#
_cell.length_a   1.000
_cell.length_b   1.000
_cell.length_c   1.000
_cell.angle_alpha   90.00
_cell.angle_beta   90.00
_cell.angle_gamma   90.00
#
_symmetry.space_group_name_H-M   'P 1'
#
loop_
_entity.id
_entity.type
_entity.pdbx_description
1 polymer ?
#
loop_
_entity_poly.entity_id
_entity_poly.type
_entity_poly.pdbx_seq_one_letter_code
_entity_poly.pdbx_strand_id
1 'polypeptide(L)'
;MHRQGCDGASNMSGKQKGVQTRIQAIVARAVYTHCKAHWLNLAIIHASNSMHAKNMMATVPTIAFAFDYSAKLLLRFYENLETDAMSTEEMGRKAKPAMSSRSALHASIDSNSGEVFLYNEKGEDIPP
;
A
#
# COMPACT_ATOMS: atom_id res chain seq x y z
N MET A 1 14.59 -6.51 -28.36
CA MET A 1 15.60 -6.65 -27.30
C MET A 1 14.89 -6.61 -25.95
N HIS A 2 14.76 -7.73 -25.24
CA HIS A 2 14.20 -7.75 -23.88
C HIS A 2 15.30 -7.32 -22.90
N ARG A 3 15.20 -6.12 -22.32
CA ARG A 3 16.08 -5.70 -21.23
C ARG A 3 15.45 -6.11 -19.91
N GLN A 4 16.17 -6.90 -19.11
CA GLN A 4 15.77 -7.19 -17.75
C GLN A 4 16.19 -6.02 -16.86
N GLY A 5 15.23 -5.37 -16.21
CA GLY A 5 15.51 -4.38 -15.18
C GLY A 5 15.90 -5.09 -13.89
N CYS A 6 17.13 -4.93 -13.45
CA CYS A 6 17.61 -5.54 -12.21
C CYS A 6 17.54 -4.53 -11.06
N ASP A 7 17.14 -4.99 -9.87
CA ASP A 7 17.11 -4.17 -8.66
C ASP A 7 18.51 -3.74 -8.21
N GLY A 8 19.56 -4.47 -8.59
CA GLY A 8 20.92 -4.16 -8.17
C GLY A 8 21.29 -4.75 -6.81
N ALA A 9 20.47 -5.67 -6.28
CA ALA A 9 20.80 -6.44 -5.09
C ALA A 9 22.16 -7.14 -5.26
N SER A 10 22.86 -7.42 -4.16
CA SER A 10 24.23 -7.98 -4.19
C SER A 10 24.35 -9.26 -5.03
N ASN A 11 23.30 -10.09 -5.04
CA ASN A 11 23.24 -11.31 -5.86
C ASN A 11 23.19 -10.99 -7.37
N MET A 12 22.61 -9.85 -7.75
CA MET A 12 22.49 -9.39 -9.13
C MET A 12 23.71 -8.58 -9.58
N SER A 13 24.19 -7.64 -8.76
CA SER A 13 25.25 -6.67 -9.10
C SER A 13 26.67 -7.11 -8.71
N GLY A 14 26.82 -8.25 -8.05
CA GLY A 14 28.10 -8.72 -7.51
C GLY A 14 29.18 -8.90 -8.60
N LYS A 15 30.34 -8.26 -8.41
CA LYS A 15 31.44 -8.25 -9.39
C LYS A 15 32.05 -9.62 -9.67
N GLN A 16 32.17 -10.49 -8.67
CA GLN A 16 32.85 -11.80 -8.80
C GLN A 16 31.89 -12.98 -8.98
N LYS A 17 30.76 -12.99 -8.25
CA LYS A 17 29.79 -14.10 -8.24
C LYS A 17 28.35 -13.65 -8.52
N GLY A 18 28.15 -12.39 -8.89
CA GLY A 18 26.82 -11.87 -9.19
C GLY A 18 26.27 -12.42 -10.51
N VAL A 19 24.94 -12.45 -10.60
CA VAL A 19 24.20 -12.91 -11.78
C VAL A 19 24.60 -12.09 -13.00
N GLN A 20 24.83 -10.79 -12.88
CA GLN A 20 25.35 -9.95 -13.96
C GLN A 20 26.66 -10.51 -14.55
N THR A 21 27.66 -10.79 -13.71
CA THR A 21 28.97 -11.31 -14.16
C THR A 21 28.82 -12.68 -14.83
N ARG A 22 27.96 -13.56 -14.29
CA ARG A 22 27.72 -14.89 -14.87
C ARG A 22 27.01 -14.79 -16.22
N ILE A 23 26.03 -13.91 -16.36
CA ILE A 23 25.33 -13.66 -17.63
C ILE A 23 26.29 -13.07 -18.66
N GLN A 24 27.13 -12.10 -18.27
CA GLN A 24 28.12 -11.49 -19.16
C GLN A 24 29.20 -12.50 -19.62
N ALA A 25 29.55 -13.48 -18.78
CA ALA A 25 30.48 -14.54 -19.17
C ALA A 25 29.92 -15.48 -20.26
N ILE A 26 28.60 -15.71 -20.26
CA ILE A 26 27.93 -16.55 -21.28
C ILE A 26 27.59 -15.71 -22.52
N VAL A 27 27.11 -14.49 -22.31
CA VAL A 27 26.65 -13.57 -23.36
C VAL A 27 27.28 -12.20 -23.14
N ALA A 28 28.44 -11.98 -23.75
CA ALA A 28 29.20 -10.72 -23.59
C ALA A 28 28.44 -9.47 -24.05
N ARG A 29 27.43 -9.63 -24.91
CA ARG A 29 26.57 -8.55 -25.41
C ARG A 29 25.35 -8.27 -24.53
N ALA A 30 25.14 -9.02 -23.45
CA ALA A 30 24.01 -8.81 -22.55
C ALA A 30 24.15 -7.50 -21.79
N VAL A 31 23.17 -6.61 -21.97
CA VAL A 31 23.17 -5.30 -21.31
C VAL A 31 22.44 -5.40 -19.99
N TYR A 32 23.21 -5.27 -18.90
CA TYR A 32 22.67 -5.12 -17.57
C TYR A 32 22.19 -3.68 -17.36
N THR A 33 20.92 -3.48 -17.02
CA THR A 33 20.34 -2.15 -16.77
C THR A 33 19.69 -2.15 -15.40
N HIS A 34 20.11 -1.21 -14.54
CA HIS A 34 19.46 -1.02 -13.26
C HIS A 34 18.03 -0.50 -13.43
N CYS A 35 17.13 -0.99 -12.57
CA CYS A 35 15.77 -0.50 -12.50
C CYS A 35 15.74 0.95 -11.99
N LYS A 36 15.31 1.88 -12.84
CA LYS A 36 15.19 3.30 -12.49
C LYS A 36 14.23 3.53 -11.32
N ALA A 37 13.19 2.73 -11.19
CA ALA A 37 12.27 2.78 -10.06
C ALA A 37 12.96 2.39 -8.74
N HIS A 38 13.85 1.37 -8.77
CA HIS A 38 14.64 1.00 -7.60
C HIS A 38 15.60 2.11 -7.18
N TRP A 39 16.28 2.74 -8.16
CA TRP A 39 17.15 3.89 -7.90
C TRP A 39 16.42 5.08 -7.31
N LEU A 40 15.23 5.40 -7.84
CA LEU A 40 14.39 6.45 -7.29
C LEU A 40 13.97 6.14 -5.85
N ASN A 41 13.53 4.92 -5.58
CA ASN A 41 13.16 4.51 -4.23
C ASN A 41 14.34 4.63 -3.24
N LEU A 42 15.54 4.23 -3.66
CA LEU A 42 16.74 4.37 -2.85
C LEU A 42 17.05 5.84 -2.56
N ALA A 43 16.96 6.71 -3.56
CA ALA A 43 17.14 8.16 -3.38
C ALA A 43 16.11 8.76 -2.41
N ILE A 44 14.84 8.36 -2.52
CA ILE A 44 13.77 8.79 -1.59
C ILE A 44 14.08 8.31 -0.16
N ILE A 45 14.47 7.05 0.02
CA ILE A 45 14.83 6.51 1.34
C ILE A 45 16.00 7.30 1.95
N HIS A 46 17.02 7.60 1.16
CA HIS A 46 18.15 8.42 1.62
C HIS A 46 17.74 9.84 1.99
N ALA A 47 16.92 10.50 1.16
CA ALA A 47 16.39 11.83 1.46
C ALA A 47 15.51 11.84 2.72
N SER A 48 14.76 10.76 2.93
CA SER A 48 13.89 10.54 4.09
C SER A 48 14.62 9.98 5.31
N ASN A 49 15.96 9.87 5.28
CA ASN A 49 16.76 9.36 6.40
C ASN A 49 16.93 10.38 7.55
N SER A 50 16.10 11.43 7.60
CA SER A 50 16.06 12.37 8.72
C SER A 50 15.20 11.81 9.86
N MET A 51 15.55 12.15 11.10
CA MET A 51 14.78 11.71 12.28
C MET A 51 13.33 12.21 12.22
N HIS A 52 13.12 13.44 11.75
CA HIS A 52 11.80 14.04 11.58
C HIS A 52 10.93 13.24 10.61
N ALA A 53 11.47 12.88 9.44
CA ALA A 53 10.74 12.07 8.46
C ALA A 53 10.40 10.68 9.02
N LYS A 54 11.35 10.03 9.70
CA LYS A 54 11.11 8.73 10.34
C LYS A 54 10.04 8.78 11.41
N ASN A 55 10.09 9.78 12.28
CA ASN A 55 9.09 9.97 13.34
C ASN A 55 7.71 10.19 12.71
N MET A 56 7.60 11.07 11.71
CA MET A 56 6.32 11.29 11.02
C MET A 56 5.80 10.02 10.34
N MET A 57 6.66 9.30 9.61
CA MET A 57 6.30 8.02 8.96
C MET A 57 5.93 6.92 9.97
N ALA A 58 6.42 6.96 11.20
CA ALA A 58 6.01 6.03 12.25
C ALA A 58 4.71 6.45 12.93
N THR A 59 4.59 7.72 13.32
CA THR A 59 3.47 8.22 14.14
C THR A 59 2.16 8.33 13.37
N VAL A 60 2.19 8.87 12.14
CA VAL A 60 0.95 9.14 11.39
C VAL A 60 0.19 7.84 11.06
N PRO A 61 0.83 6.77 10.57
CA PRO A 61 0.14 5.50 10.36
C PRO A 61 -0.39 4.90 11.66
N THR A 62 0.35 4.99 12.78
CA THR A 62 -0.14 4.50 14.08
C THR A 62 -1.45 5.19 14.47
N ILE A 63 -1.54 6.51 14.30
CA ILE A 63 -2.77 7.25 14.55
C ILE A 63 -3.88 6.81 13.59
N ALA A 64 -3.58 6.70 12.30
CA ALA A 64 -4.55 6.25 11.29
C ALA A 64 -5.10 4.84 11.63
N PHE A 65 -4.24 3.91 12.02
CA PHE A 65 -4.64 2.57 12.46
C PHE A 65 -5.47 2.59 13.75
N ALA A 66 -5.17 3.49 14.69
CA ALA A 66 -5.99 3.64 15.90
C ALA A 66 -7.43 4.05 15.56
N PHE A 67 -7.63 4.90 14.56
CA PHE A 67 -8.95 5.29 14.08
C PHE A 67 -9.65 4.20 13.26
N ASP A 68 -8.92 3.50 12.39
CA ASP A 68 -9.47 2.40 11.57
C ASP A 68 -9.92 1.22 12.45
N TYR A 69 -9.14 0.90 13.49
CA TYR A 69 -9.42 -0.25 14.36
C TYR A 69 -10.47 0.06 15.44
N SER A 70 -10.67 1.33 15.79
CA SER A 70 -11.59 1.72 16.87
C SER A 70 -12.69 2.65 16.35
N ALA A 71 -13.80 2.04 15.94
CA ALA A 71 -15.03 2.77 15.61
C ALA A 71 -15.47 3.70 16.75
N LYS A 72 -15.23 3.31 18.01
CA LYS A 72 -15.52 4.16 19.19
C LYS A 72 -14.65 5.42 19.23
N LEU A 73 -13.36 5.30 18.87
CA LEU A 73 -12.46 6.46 18.81
C LEU A 73 -12.86 7.40 17.67
N LEU A 74 -13.23 6.83 16.52
CA LEU A 74 -13.70 7.58 15.37
C LEU A 74 -15.00 8.35 15.68
N LEU A 75 -15.98 7.70 16.32
CA LEU A 75 -17.23 8.35 16.74
C LEU A 75 -16.98 9.50 17.72
N ARG A 76 -16.17 9.29 18.76
CA ARG A 76 -15.80 10.36 19.70
C ARG A 76 -15.08 11.53 19.03
N PHE A 77 -14.29 11.26 18.01
CA PHE A 77 -13.63 12.31 17.25
C PHE A 77 -14.66 13.14 16.46
N TYR A 78 -15.61 12.50 15.79
CA TYR A 78 -16.70 13.22 15.11
C TYR A 78 -17.59 14.01 16.08
N GLU A 79 -17.97 13.42 17.23
CA GLU A 79 -18.72 14.11 18.29
C GLU A 79 -17.98 15.38 18.76
N ASN A 80 -16.66 15.29 18.97
CA ASN A 80 -15.86 16.45 19.36
C ASN A 80 -15.75 17.52 18.26
N LEU A 81 -15.74 17.12 16.98
CA LEU A 81 -15.75 18.06 15.85
C LEU A 81 -17.10 18.79 15.70
N GLU A 82 -18.21 18.14 16.06
CA GLU A 82 -19.53 18.76 16.06
C GLU A 82 -19.68 19.78 17.19
N THR A 83 -18.99 19.58 18.32
CA THR A 83 -19.01 20.52 19.45
C THR A 83 -18.13 21.76 19.26
N ASP A 84 -17.23 21.76 18.27
CA ASP A 84 -16.37 22.91 17.97
C ASP A 84 -17.02 23.79 16.88
N ALA A 85 -17.28 25.05 17.25
CA ALA A 85 -18.06 26.01 16.44
C ALA A 85 -17.36 26.39 15.12
N MET A 86 -16.04 26.22 15.02
CA MET A 86 -15.29 26.51 13.79
C MET A 86 -15.35 25.36 12.77
N SER A 87 -15.40 24.10 13.22
CA SER A 87 -15.42 22.93 12.34
C SER A 87 -16.79 22.65 11.72
N THR A 88 -17.87 23.08 12.37
CA THR A 88 -19.25 22.96 11.84
C THR A 88 -19.50 23.85 10.63
N GLU A 89 -18.91 25.05 10.59
CA GLU A 89 -18.99 25.97 9.44
C GLU A 89 -18.26 25.42 8.20
N GLU A 90 -17.11 24.76 8.40
CA GLU A 90 -16.27 24.27 7.31
C GLU A 90 -16.73 22.89 6.76
N MET A 91 -17.27 22.02 7.62
CA MET A 91 -17.86 20.73 7.23
C MET A 91 -19.16 20.91 6.43
N GLY A 92 -19.97 21.94 6.72
CA GLY A 92 -21.16 22.27 5.93
C GLY A 92 -20.86 22.62 4.48
N ARG A 93 -19.64 23.11 4.19
CA ARG A 93 -19.19 23.43 2.83
C ARG A 93 -18.63 22.22 2.07
N LYS A 94 -18.24 21.13 2.76
CA LYS A 94 -17.57 19.95 2.17
C LYS A 94 -18.37 18.64 2.25
N ALA A 95 -19.68 18.69 2.43
CA ALA A 95 -20.53 17.50 2.39
C ALA A 95 -20.62 16.90 0.96
N LYS A 96 -19.63 16.07 0.62
CA LYS A 96 -19.71 14.79 -0.10
C LYS A 96 -18.29 14.19 -0.24
N PRO A 97 -17.72 13.58 0.81
CA PRO A 97 -16.96 12.37 0.58
C PRO A 97 -17.99 11.26 0.47
N ALA A 98 -18.27 10.81 -0.76
CA ALA A 98 -18.78 9.47 -0.93
C ALA A 98 -17.70 8.57 -0.35
N MET A 99 -17.92 8.11 0.89
CA MET A 99 -17.22 6.96 1.44
C MET A 99 -17.68 5.80 0.54
N SER A 100 -17.02 5.63 -0.60
CA SER A 100 -17.09 4.41 -1.39
C SER A 100 -16.41 3.37 -0.53
N SER A 101 -17.15 2.88 0.45
CA SER A 101 -16.83 1.68 1.21
C SER A 101 -16.32 0.66 0.21
N ARG A 102 -15.16 0.08 0.52
CA ARG A 102 -14.80 -1.27 0.06
C ARG A 102 -16.10 -2.07 -0.01
N SER A 103 -16.48 -2.53 -1.19
CA SER A 103 -17.62 -3.42 -1.38
C SER A 103 -17.52 -4.52 -0.31
N ALA A 104 -18.48 -4.58 0.62
CA ALA A 104 -18.48 -5.58 1.66
C ALA A 104 -18.75 -6.95 1.00
N LEU A 105 -17.68 -7.61 0.58
CA LEU A 105 -17.73 -8.99 0.12
C LEU A 105 -18.00 -9.87 1.34
N HIS A 106 -19.20 -10.40 1.44
CA HIS A 106 -19.56 -11.37 2.47
C HIS A 106 -19.23 -12.76 1.94
N ALA A 107 -18.46 -13.53 2.72
CA ALA A 107 -18.15 -14.92 2.43
C ALA A 107 -19.05 -15.82 3.28
N SER A 108 -19.73 -16.77 2.65
CA SER A 108 -20.51 -17.81 3.35
C SER A 108 -20.01 -19.19 2.93
N ILE A 109 -20.01 -20.14 3.88
CA ILE A 109 -19.53 -21.51 3.67
C ILE A 109 -20.76 -22.42 3.56
N ASP A 110 -20.91 -23.11 2.44
CA ASP A 110 -21.95 -24.12 2.30
C ASP A 110 -21.61 -25.30 3.21
N SER A 111 -22.52 -25.59 4.15
CA SER A 111 -22.33 -26.59 5.19
C SER A 111 -22.32 -28.03 4.66
N ASN A 112 -22.80 -28.25 3.43
CA ASN A 112 -22.85 -29.58 2.79
C ASN A 112 -21.65 -29.86 1.89
N SER A 113 -21.12 -28.84 1.19
CA SER A 113 -20.02 -29.00 0.22
C SER A 113 -18.68 -28.46 0.73
N GLY A 114 -18.70 -27.57 1.73
CA GLY A 114 -17.52 -26.87 2.25
C GLY A 114 -16.99 -25.77 1.33
N GLU A 115 -17.68 -25.46 0.24
CA GLU A 115 -17.26 -24.41 -0.69
C GLU A 115 -17.57 -23.00 -0.15
N VAL A 116 -16.63 -22.08 -0.39
CA VAL A 116 -16.70 -20.68 0.03
C VAL A 116 -17.19 -19.83 -1.14
N PHE A 117 -18.34 -19.17 -0.97
CA PHE A 117 -18.92 -18.30 -1.97
C PHE A 117 -18.86 -16.83 -1.53
N LEU A 118 -18.48 -15.95 -2.46
CA LEU A 118 -18.40 -14.50 -2.25
C LEU A 118 -19.59 -13.80 -2.89
N TYR A 119 -20.33 -13.04 -2.07
CA TYR A 119 -21.51 -12.31 -2.53
C TYR A 119 -21.35 -10.81 -2.33
N ASN A 120 -21.99 -10.03 -3.21
CA ASN A 120 -22.11 -8.58 -3.06
C ASN A 120 -23.22 -8.21 -2.05
N GLU A 121 -23.34 -6.92 -1.69
CA GLU A 121 -24.36 -6.43 -0.74
C GLU A 121 -25.81 -6.60 -1.22
N LYS A 122 -26.02 -6.97 -2.49
CA LYS A 122 -27.33 -7.28 -3.07
C LYS A 122 -27.64 -8.79 -3.10
N GLY A 123 -26.74 -9.63 -2.58
CA GLY A 123 -26.90 -11.08 -2.54
C GLY A 123 -26.66 -11.77 -3.88
N GLU A 124 -26.00 -11.12 -4.83
CA GLU A 124 -25.68 -11.71 -6.13
C GLU A 124 -24.31 -12.39 -6.06
N ASP A 125 -24.24 -13.61 -6.61
CA ASP A 125 -23.00 -14.37 -6.78
C ASP A 125 -22.02 -13.61 -7.68
N ILE A 126 -20.77 -13.51 -7.23
CA ILE A 126 -19.69 -12.95 -8.04
C ILE A 126 -19.00 -14.13 -8.72
N PRO A 127 -19.00 -14.22 -10.07
CA PRO A 127 -18.33 -15.30 -10.77
C PRO A 127 -16.80 -15.24 -10.51
N PRO A 128 -16.13 -16.41 -10.54
CA PRO A 128 -14.72 -16.55 -10.15
C PRO A 128 -13.75 -15.73 -11.02
#